data_AF-A0A239AIS5-F1
#
_entry.id   AF-A0A239AIS5-F1
#
_cell.length_a   1.000
_cell.length_b   1.000
_cell.length_c   1.000
_cell.angle_alpha   90.00
_cell.angle_beta   90.00
_cell.angle_gamma   90.00
#
_symmetry.space_group_name_H-M   'P 1'
#
loop_
_entity.id
_entity.type
_entity.pdbx_description
1 polymer ?
#
loop_
_entity_poly.entity_id
_entity_poly.type
_entity_poly.pdbx_seq_one_letter_code
_entity_poly.pdbx_strand_id
1 'polypeptide(L)'
;MNQPQLGQKIQEWRKAKGMTQEELVEKCNINVRTIQRIEAGEVTPRSYTVKAILEALGVENENSFSISHRNESFQFSSQRKKIFLIGAISGCIYFLISFLEFYWDGILFFGSALEIPSYYIPLKIAVGVTFSLFFSGWFKLGEALDSGWIRWGSVFLIIVSISLISLDISLLGQTLTDYKLIGFVKLFFFGLSLIPLSIGLIHQRQQMGNLFLASGIVGLLAALFFVTFFFAIAGLVFVTIFDLMLIYLLFSNASQKEHKLIEGILA
;
A
#
# COMPACT_ATOMS: atom_id res chain seq x y z
N MET A 1 -3.43 -15.09 13.69
CA MET A 1 -1.96 -14.96 13.78
C MET A 1 -1.44 -16.29 14.25
N ASN A 2 -0.73 -17.03 13.40
CA ASN A 2 -0.14 -18.31 13.79
C ASN A 2 1.34 -18.10 14.05
N GLN A 3 1.73 -18.13 15.33
CA GLN A 3 3.12 -18.23 15.81
C GLN A 3 3.53 -19.66 16.27
N PRO A 4 3.04 -20.78 15.71
CA PRO A 4 3.47 -22.13 16.10
C PRO A 4 4.92 -22.44 15.66
N GLN A 5 5.49 -21.68 14.73
CA GLN A 5 6.85 -21.94 14.21
C GLN A 5 7.96 -21.65 15.22
N LEU A 6 7.76 -20.72 16.15
CA LEU A 6 8.76 -20.39 17.17
C LEU A 6 8.90 -21.51 18.20
N GLY A 7 7.77 -21.98 18.73
CA GLY A 7 7.73 -23.10 19.68
C GLY A 7 8.39 -24.35 19.12
N GLN A 8 8.06 -24.68 17.87
CA GLN A 8 8.65 -25.82 17.16
C GLN A 8 10.16 -25.70 17.00
N LYS A 9 10.68 -24.53 16.60
CA LYS A 9 12.14 -24.31 16.48
C LYS A 9 12.87 -24.41 17.82
N ILE A 10 12.30 -23.86 18.91
CA ILE A 10 12.87 -24.02 20.25
C ILE A 10 12.95 -25.50 20.62
N GLN A 11 11.89 -26.26 20.36
CA GLN A 11 11.86 -27.68 20.63
C GLN A 11 12.90 -28.46 19.82
N GLU A 12 13.07 -28.12 18.54
CA GLU A 12 14.09 -28.71 17.66
C GLU A 12 15.50 -28.43 18.16
N TRP A 13 15.85 -27.19 18.49
CA TRP A 13 17.17 -26.84 19.02
C TRP A 13 17.46 -27.49 20.37
N ARG A 14 16.46 -27.53 21.26
CA ARG A 14 16.58 -28.24 22.54
C ARG A 14 16.90 -29.71 22.32
N LYS A 15 16.16 -30.38 21.44
CA LYS A 15 16.39 -31.79 21.08
C LYS A 15 17.74 -32.00 20.40
N ALA A 16 18.15 -31.10 19.52
CA ALA A 16 19.45 -31.15 18.85
C ALA A 16 20.62 -31.03 19.84
N LYS A 17 20.41 -30.33 20.97
CA LYS A 17 21.37 -30.25 22.08
C LYS A 17 21.21 -31.37 23.12
N GLY A 18 20.31 -32.32 22.90
CA GLY A 18 20.05 -33.41 23.83
C GLY A 18 19.48 -32.98 25.18
N MET A 19 18.92 -31.76 25.28
CA MET A 19 18.45 -31.19 26.54
C MET A 19 17.03 -31.66 26.87
N THR A 20 16.74 -31.90 28.16
CA THR A 20 15.36 -32.06 28.64
C THR A 20 14.66 -30.69 28.78
N GLN A 21 13.33 -30.68 28.96
CA GLN A 21 12.61 -29.40 29.19
C GLN A 21 13.03 -28.77 30.52
N GLU A 22 13.28 -29.61 31.52
CA GLU A 22 13.76 -29.25 32.86
C GLU A 22 15.17 -28.65 32.82
N GLU A 23 16.07 -29.22 32.02
CA GLU A 23 17.43 -28.70 31.82
C GLU A 23 17.42 -27.35 31.08
N LEU A 24 16.52 -27.17 30.10
CA LEU A 24 16.36 -25.88 29.45
C LEU A 24 15.86 -24.82 30.44
N VAL A 25 14.89 -25.20 31.28
CA VAL A 25 14.29 -24.34 32.32
C VAL A 25 15.33 -23.87 33.33
N GLU A 26 16.21 -24.76 33.78
CA GLU A 26 17.29 -24.43 34.71
C GLU A 26 18.25 -23.41 34.10
N LYS A 27 18.56 -23.54 32.81
CA LYS A 27 19.48 -22.64 32.10
C LYS A 27 18.89 -21.29 31.73
N CYS A 28 17.60 -21.22 31.40
CA CYS A 28 16.94 -19.97 30.98
C CYS A 28 16.16 -19.27 32.11
N ASN A 29 16.07 -19.90 33.29
CA ASN A 29 15.34 -19.42 34.46
C ASN A 29 13.86 -19.06 34.16
N ILE A 30 13.18 -19.93 33.39
CA ILE A 30 11.77 -19.78 33.01
C ILE A 30 10.99 -20.99 33.51
N ASN A 31 9.78 -20.79 34.02
CA ASN A 31 8.93 -21.87 34.51
C ASN A 31 8.70 -22.98 33.45
N VAL A 32 8.81 -24.25 33.87
CA VAL A 32 8.59 -25.44 33.02
C VAL A 32 7.28 -25.36 32.23
N ARG A 33 6.18 -24.95 32.88
CA ARG A 33 4.87 -24.80 32.25
C ARG A 33 4.87 -23.71 31.17
N THR A 34 5.69 -22.67 31.34
CA THR A 34 5.85 -21.63 30.33
C THR A 34 6.61 -22.16 29.11
N ILE A 35 7.70 -22.91 29.31
CA ILE A 35 8.45 -23.56 28.20
C ILE A 35 7.56 -24.54 27.44
N GLN A 36 6.78 -25.38 28.14
CA GLN A 36 5.85 -26.32 27.50
C GLN A 36 4.82 -25.62 26.61
N ARG A 37 4.21 -24.55 27.12
CA ARG A 37 3.22 -23.75 26.37
C ARG A 37 3.85 -23.01 25.19
N ILE A 38 5.11 -22.57 25.33
CA ILE A 38 5.87 -21.98 24.23
C ILE A 38 6.16 -23.03 23.15
N GLU A 39 6.71 -24.20 23.52
CA GLU A 39 7.02 -25.30 22.58
C GLU A 39 5.75 -25.81 21.88
N ALA A 40 4.61 -25.86 22.58
CA ALA A 40 3.30 -26.22 22.02
C ALA A 40 2.65 -25.10 21.18
N GLY A 41 3.21 -23.89 21.15
CA GLY A 41 2.68 -22.75 20.41
C GLY A 41 1.42 -22.12 21.03
N GLU A 42 1.11 -22.43 22.30
CA GLU A 42 -0.05 -21.89 23.03
C GLU A 42 0.18 -20.46 23.52
N VAL A 43 1.45 -20.05 23.69
CA VAL A 43 1.82 -18.73 24.21
C VAL A 43 2.99 -18.17 23.41
N THR A 44 2.87 -16.90 23.03
CA THR A 44 3.97 -16.13 22.46
C THR A 44 4.83 -15.54 23.58
N PRO A 45 6.11 -15.94 23.71
CA PRO A 45 7.02 -15.36 24.69
C PRO A 45 7.39 -13.91 24.36
N ARG A 46 7.67 -13.09 25.38
CA ARG A 46 8.20 -11.72 25.17
C ARG A 46 9.65 -11.77 24.72
N SER A 47 10.16 -10.70 24.10
CA SER A 47 11.51 -10.66 23.54
C SER A 47 12.62 -11.01 24.55
N TYR A 48 12.49 -10.60 25.81
CA TYR A 48 13.44 -10.97 26.87
C TYR A 48 13.47 -12.48 27.12
N THR A 49 12.30 -13.13 27.11
CA THR A 49 12.12 -14.56 27.32
C THR A 49 12.75 -15.34 26.18
N VAL A 50 12.58 -14.85 24.94
CA VAL A 50 13.21 -15.48 23.77
C VAL A 50 14.73 -15.39 23.85
N LYS A 51 15.28 -14.22 24.22
CA LYS A 51 16.74 -14.05 24.39
C LYS A 51 17.31 -15.04 25.41
N ALA A 52 16.68 -15.15 26.58
CA ALA A 52 17.10 -16.11 27.62
C ALA A 52 17.06 -17.57 27.14
N ILE A 53 16.05 -17.96 26.35
CA ILE A 53 15.95 -19.32 25.79
C ILE A 53 17.06 -19.55 24.75
N LEU A 54 17.30 -18.61 23.84
CA LEU A 54 18.33 -18.74 22.80
C LEU A 54 19.75 -18.80 23.39
N GLU A 55 20.00 -18.01 24.43
CA GLU A 55 21.26 -18.00 25.17
C GLU A 55 21.49 -19.35 25.87
N ALA A 56 20.48 -19.87 26.58
CA ALA A 56 20.52 -21.20 27.18
C ALA A 56 20.74 -22.32 26.14
N LEU A 57 20.15 -22.15 24.95
CA LEU A 57 20.34 -23.02 23.81
C LEU A 57 21.61 -22.70 23.03
N GLY A 58 22.50 -21.81 23.49
CA GLY A 58 23.76 -21.43 22.84
C GLY A 58 23.62 -21.18 21.33
N VAL A 59 22.53 -20.53 20.94
CA VAL A 59 22.26 -20.12 19.56
C VAL A 59 22.84 -18.72 19.40
N GLU A 60 24.13 -18.64 19.05
CA GLU A 60 24.85 -17.39 18.79
C GLU A 60 24.44 -16.83 17.43
N ASN A 61 23.24 -16.26 17.33
CA ASN A 61 22.94 -15.17 16.39
C ASN A 61 21.47 -14.76 16.46
N GLU A 62 21.26 -13.46 16.69
CA GLU A 62 20.05 -12.72 16.29
C GLU A 62 19.74 -12.89 14.78
N ASN A 63 20.67 -13.42 13.98
CA ASN A 63 20.48 -13.77 12.56
C ASN A 63 19.84 -15.15 12.28
N SER A 64 19.94 -16.14 13.19
CA SER A 64 19.32 -17.47 12.99
C SER A 64 17.86 -17.50 13.45
N PHE A 65 17.55 -16.62 14.40
CA PHE A 65 16.21 -16.34 14.86
C PHE A 65 15.86 -14.91 14.49
N SER A 66 15.53 -14.70 13.21
CA SER A 66 14.62 -13.63 12.84
C SER A 66 13.27 -13.91 13.51
N ILE A 67 13.16 -13.56 14.79
CA ILE A 67 11.90 -13.09 15.33
C ILE A 67 11.48 -12.01 14.34
N SER A 68 10.45 -12.33 13.59
CA SER A 68 9.74 -11.49 12.66
C SER A 68 9.01 -10.34 13.38
N HIS A 69 9.69 -9.72 14.35
CA HIS A 69 9.61 -8.28 14.63
C HIS A 69 10.83 -7.59 14.06
N ARG A 70 11.25 -8.07 12.90
CA ARG A 70 12.03 -7.29 11.97
C ARG A 70 11.12 -6.15 11.49
N ASN A 71 11.07 -5.08 12.28
CA ASN A 71 11.14 -3.74 11.72
C ASN A 71 12.51 -3.61 11.00
N GLU A 72 12.82 -4.50 10.04
CA GLU A 72 13.53 -4.01 8.89
C GLU A 72 12.50 -3.12 8.24
N SER A 73 12.62 -1.82 8.51
CA SER A 73 12.17 -0.83 7.55
C SER A 73 12.56 -1.37 6.18
N PHE A 74 11.56 -1.70 5.36
CA PHE A 74 11.80 -2.12 3.99
C PHE A 74 12.60 -1.01 3.30
N GLN A 75 13.93 -1.15 3.21
CA GLN A 75 14.80 -0.06 2.76
C GLN A 75 14.93 -0.09 1.25
N PHE A 76 14.38 0.92 0.60
CA PHE A 76 14.52 1.11 -0.84
C PHE A 76 15.86 1.76 -1.20
N SER A 77 16.40 1.43 -2.37
CA SER A 77 17.61 2.07 -2.88
C SER A 77 17.39 3.57 -3.15
N SER A 78 18.44 4.38 -3.08
CA SER A 78 18.35 5.85 -3.26
C SER A 78 17.77 6.25 -4.62
N GLN A 79 18.01 5.47 -5.67
CA GLN A 79 17.41 5.68 -6.99
C GLN A 79 15.89 5.46 -6.98
N ARG A 80 15.40 4.42 -6.28
CA ARG A 80 13.95 4.16 -6.16
C ARG A 80 13.26 5.23 -5.33
N LYS A 81 13.89 5.69 -4.24
CA LYS A 81 13.37 6.79 -3.41
C LYS A 81 13.13 8.07 -4.23
N LYS A 82 14.02 8.40 -5.18
CA LYS A 82 13.80 9.53 -6.11
C LYS A 82 12.55 9.35 -6.96
N ILE A 83 12.31 8.14 -7.48
CA ILE A 83 11.13 7.84 -8.30
C ILE A 83 9.86 7.94 -7.46
N PHE A 84 9.88 7.45 -6.22
CA PHE A 84 8.76 7.61 -5.29
C PHE A 84 8.51 9.08 -4.96
N LEU A 85 9.56 9.88 -4.75
CA LEU A 85 9.40 11.32 -4.51
C LEU A 85 8.75 12.02 -5.72
N ILE A 86 9.21 11.73 -6.94
CA ILE A 86 8.63 12.27 -8.18
C ILE A 86 7.15 11.86 -8.30
N GLY A 87 6.83 10.60 -8.03
CA GLY A 87 5.45 10.12 -8.01
C GLY A 87 4.59 10.85 -6.98
N ALA A 88 5.12 11.09 -5.78
CA ALA A 88 4.37 11.74 -4.69
C ALA A 88 4.09 13.21 -5.02
N ILE A 89 5.09 13.93 -5.54
CA ILE A 89 4.94 15.32 -6.00
C ILE A 89 3.92 15.37 -7.14
N SER A 90 3.98 14.44 -8.10
CA SER A 90 3.01 14.35 -9.18
C SER A 90 1.60 14.08 -8.65
N GLY A 91 1.47 13.25 -7.62
CA GLY A 91 0.22 12.99 -6.91
C GLY A 91 -0.34 14.24 -6.23
N CYS A 92 0.49 15.05 -5.58
CA CYS A 92 0.07 16.34 -5.03
C CYS A 92 -0.44 17.30 -6.11
N ILE A 93 0.27 17.39 -7.25
CA ILE A 93 -0.15 18.24 -8.37
C ILE A 93 -1.48 17.75 -8.92
N TYR A 94 -1.59 16.44 -9.21
CA TYR A 94 -2.81 15.78 -9.66
C TYR A 94 -3.99 16.09 -8.72
N PHE A 95 -3.81 15.91 -7.41
CA PHE A 95 -4.83 16.15 -6.40
C PHE A 95 -5.35 17.59 -6.42
N LEU A 96 -4.50 18.58 -6.65
CA LEU A 96 -4.92 19.97 -6.71
C LEU A 96 -5.68 20.30 -8.01
N ILE A 97 -5.19 19.83 -9.15
CA ILE A 97 -5.80 20.14 -10.45
C ILE A 97 -7.07 19.32 -10.71
N SER A 98 -7.23 18.15 -10.09
CA SER A 98 -8.41 17.31 -10.23
C SER A 98 -9.67 17.95 -9.65
N PHE A 99 -9.57 18.82 -8.63
CA PHE A 99 -10.73 19.59 -8.17
C PHE A 99 -11.29 20.52 -9.26
N LEU A 100 -10.41 21.15 -10.04
CA LEU A 100 -10.82 22.03 -11.12
C LEU A 100 -11.43 21.23 -12.28
N GLU A 101 -10.87 20.06 -12.58
CA GLU A 101 -11.43 19.14 -13.57
C GLU A 101 -12.83 18.66 -13.14
N PHE A 102 -12.96 18.20 -11.90
CA PHE A 102 -14.22 17.70 -11.36
C PHE A 102 -15.31 18.79 -11.34
N TYR A 103 -14.93 20.03 -11.05
CA TYR A 103 -15.83 21.18 -11.14
C TYR A 103 -16.41 21.35 -12.56
N TRP A 104 -15.55 21.30 -13.58
CA TRP A 104 -15.98 21.43 -14.98
C TRP A 104 -16.81 20.24 -15.46
N ASP A 105 -16.41 19.02 -15.12
CA ASP A 105 -17.19 17.80 -15.41
C ASP A 105 -18.57 17.84 -14.74
N GLY A 106 -18.65 18.38 -13.53
CA GLY A 106 -19.92 18.58 -12.82
C GLY A 106 -20.83 19.57 -13.53
N ILE A 107 -20.31 20.73 -13.96
CA ILE A 107 -21.03 21.72 -14.76
C ILE A 107 -21.63 21.09 -16.03
N LEU A 108 -20.80 20.35 -16.77
CA LEU A 108 -21.22 19.67 -17.99
C LEU A 108 -22.27 18.58 -17.71
N PHE A 109 -22.13 17.84 -16.60
CA PHE A 109 -23.07 16.79 -16.20
C PHE A 109 -24.45 17.33 -15.81
N PHE A 110 -24.50 18.43 -15.05
CA PHE A 110 -25.77 19.06 -14.65
C PHE A 110 -26.41 19.89 -15.77
N GLY A 111 -25.70 20.10 -16.88
CA GLY A 111 -26.22 20.71 -18.09
C GLY A 111 -26.42 22.22 -18.00
N SER A 112 -25.59 22.91 -17.22
CA SER A 112 -25.59 24.37 -17.22
C SER A 112 -24.99 24.90 -18.53
N ALA A 113 -25.66 25.88 -19.15
CA ALA A 113 -25.31 26.46 -20.45
C ALA A 113 -24.12 27.44 -20.36
N LEU A 114 -23.08 27.08 -19.60
CA LEU A 114 -21.85 27.85 -19.54
C LEU A 114 -20.95 27.46 -20.72
N GLU A 115 -20.33 28.47 -21.33
CA GLU A 115 -19.30 28.25 -22.34
C GLU A 115 -18.10 27.53 -21.71
N ILE A 116 -17.67 26.45 -22.36
CA ILE A 116 -16.51 25.68 -21.90
C ILE A 116 -15.27 26.55 -22.08
N PRO A 117 -14.43 26.71 -21.04
CA PRO A 117 -13.26 27.55 -21.14
C PRO A 117 -12.22 26.94 -22.09
N SER A 118 -11.45 27.80 -22.75
CA SER A 118 -10.37 27.38 -23.65
C SER A 118 -9.30 26.51 -22.98
N TYR A 119 -9.16 26.60 -21.65
CA TYR A 119 -8.20 25.80 -20.88
C TYR A 119 -8.71 24.39 -20.51
N TYR A 120 -9.95 24.01 -20.84
CA TYR A 120 -10.52 22.70 -20.48
C TYR A 120 -9.72 21.52 -21.05
N ILE A 121 -9.35 21.56 -22.33
CA ILE A 121 -8.54 20.50 -22.95
C ILE A 121 -7.13 20.44 -22.34
N PRO A 122 -6.37 21.57 -22.22
CA PRO A 122 -5.11 21.57 -21.48
C PRO A 122 -5.21 21.02 -20.06
N LEU A 123 -6.29 21.34 -19.33
CA LEU A 123 -6.54 20.84 -17.98
C LEU A 123 -6.68 19.30 -17.97
N LYS A 124 -7.50 18.74 -18.87
CA LYS A 124 -7.66 17.28 -19.02
C LYS A 124 -6.33 16.57 -19.32
N ILE A 125 -5.51 17.14 -20.20
CA ILE A 125 -4.19 16.61 -20.51
C ILE A 125 -3.28 16.68 -19.28
N ALA A 126 -3.26 17.80 -18.55
CA ALA A 126 -2.46 17.96 -17.34
C ALA A 126 -2.86 16.96 -16.25
N VAL A 127 -4.16 16.72 -16.07
CA VAL A 127 -4.69 15.68 -15.17
C VAL A 127 -4.20 14.30 -15.59
N GLY A 128 -4.33 13.95 -16.87
CA GLY A 128 -3.91 12.64 -17.37
C GLY A 128 -2.41 12.38 -17.21
N VAL A 129 -1.58 13.39 -17.49
CA VAL A 129 -0.12 13.29 -17.34
C VAL A 129 0.28 13.16 -15.87
N THR A 130 -0.24 14.02 -15.00
CA THR A 130 0.12 13.99 -13.57
C THR A 130 -0.39 12.74 -12.87
N PHE A 131 -1.60 12.28 -13.20
CA PHE A 131 -2.14 10.99 -12.77
C PHE A 131 -1.24 9.83 -13.20
N SER A 132 -0.82 9.81 -14.47
CA SER A 132 0.05 8.76 -15.00
C SER A 132 1.40 8.71 -14.30
N LEU A 133 2.02 9.86 -14.02
CA LEU A 133 3.26 9.95 -13.26
C LEU A 133 3.09 9.49 -11.81
N PHE A 134 1.98 9.86 -11.17
CA PHE A 134 1.65 9.43 -9.81
C PHE A 134 1.56 7.90 -9.70
N PHE A 135 0.76 7.26 -10.56
CA PHE A 135 0.60 5.81 -10.56
C PHE A 135 1.81 5.05 -11.14
N SER A 136 2.67 5.71 -11.91
CA SER A 136 3.99 5.15 -12.26
C SER A 136 4.88 4.98 -11.02
N GLY A 137 4.77 5.88 -10.03
CA GLY A 137 5.40 5.72 -8.72
C GLY A 137 4.90 4.47 -7.98
N TRP A 138 3.59 4.22 -8.03
CA TRP A 138 2.98 3.02 -7.46
C TRP A 138 3.38 1.73 -8.17
N PHE A 139 3.49 1.76 -9.50
CA PHE A 139 4.03 0.62 -10.25
C PHE A 139 5.43 0.24 -9.76
N LYS A 140 6.32 1.23 -9.60
CA LYS A 140 7.68 1.01 -9.08
C LYS A 140 7.70 0.54 -7.63
N LEU A 141 6.75 0.99 -6.81
CA LEU A 141 6.59 0.47 -5.46
C LEU A 141 6.12 -0.99 -5.49
N GLY A 142 5.21 -1.34 -6.40
CA GLY A 142 4.78 -2.71 -6.64
C GLY A 142 5.91 -3.63 -7.09
N GLU A 143 6.81 -3.18 -7.97
CA GLU A 143 8.05 -3.91 -8.32
C GLU A 143 8.95 -4.14 -7.12
N ALA A 144 9.10 -3.12 -6.26
CA ALA A 144 9.94 -3.24 -5.08
C ALA A 144 9.35 -4.20 -4.03
N LEU A 145 8.03 -4.21 -3.86
CA LEU A 145 7.33 -5.12 -2.95
C LEU A 145 7.05 -6.51 -3.55
N ASP A 146 7.53 -6.78 -4.77
CA ASP A 146 7.18 -7.95 -5.58
C ASP A 146 5.67 -8.24 -5.67
N SER A 147 4.84 -7.19 -5.64
CA SER A 147 3.39 -7.31 -5.73
C SER A 147 2.93 -7.30 -7.19
N GLY A 148 2.41 -8.43 -7.68
CA GLY A 148 1.74 -8.46 -8.98
C GLY A 148 0.49 -7.57 -9.01
N TRP A 149 -0.30 -7.56 -7.93
CA TRP A 149 -1.54 -6.79 -7.83
C TRP A 149 -1.33 -5.28 -7.89
N ILE A 150 -0.33 -4.74 -7.17
CA ILE A 150 -0.03 -3.29 -7.21
C ILE A 150 0.48 -2.89 -8.59
N ARG A 151 1.34 -3.70 -9.22
CA ARG A 151 1.85 -3.45 -10.57
C ARG A 151 0.71 -3.38 -11.60
N TRP A 152 -0.08 -4.45 -11.68
CA TRP A 152 -1.20 -4.52 -12.61
C TRP A 152 -2.28 -3.47 -12.32
N GLY A 153 -2.62 -3.25 -11.04
CA GLY A 153 -3.60 -2.25 -10.65
C GLY A 153 -3.19 -0.83 -11.02
N SER A 154 -1.91 -0.48 -10.86
CA SER A 154 -1.40 0.83 -11.26
C SER A 154 -1.50 1.05 -12.77
N VAL A 155 -1.10 0.06 -13.58
CA VAL A 155 -1.19 0.15 -15.04
C VAL A 155 -2.64 0.18 -15.52
N PHE A 156 -3.51 -0.63 -14.92
CA PHE A 156 -4.93 -0.67 -15.24
C PHE A 156 -5.60 0.68 -14.96
N LEU A 157 -5.30 1.31 -13.81
CA LEU A 157 -5.74 2.68 -13.49
C LEU A 157 -5.31 3.68 -14.56
N ILE A 158 -4.04 3.66 -14.97
CA ILE A 158 -3.51 4.58 -15.99
C ILE A 158 -4.25 4.40 -17.32
N ILE A 159 -4.39 3.16 -17.79
CA ILE A 159 -5.04 2.85 -19.08
C ILE A 159 -6.49 3.31 -19.06
N VAL A 160 -7.24 3.01 -17.99
CA VAL A 160 -8.62 3.43 -17.86
C VAL A 160 -8.71 4.96 -17.83
N SER A 161 -7.91 5.64 -17.02
CA SER A 161 -7.93 7.11 -16.93
C SER A 161 -7.61 7.79 -18.25
N ILE A 162 -6.59 7.33 -18.98
CA ILE A 162 -6.28 7.86 -20.33
C ILE A 162 -7.47 7.65 -21.27
N SER A 163 -8.09 6.47 -21.23
CA SER A 163 -9.26 6.15 -22.08
C SER A 163 -10.45 7.07 -21.77
N LEU A 164 -10.73 7.34 -20.48
CA LEU A 164 -11.80 8.24 -20.06
C LEU A 164 -11.52 9.70 -20.48
N ILE A 165 -10.27 10.16 -20.36
CA ILE A 165 -9.87 11.50 -20.81
C ILE A 165 -9.99 11.63 -22.34
N SER A 166 -9.57 10.61 -23.10
CA SER A 166 -9.73 10.59 -24.55
C SER A 166 -11.21 10.62 -24.96
N LEU A 167 -12.08 9.92 -24.22
CA LEU A 167 -13.52 9.96 -24.42
C LEU A 167 -14.07 11.38 -24.21
N ASP A 168 -13.69 12.06 -23.13
CA ASP A 168 -14.13 13.43 -22.83
C ASP A 168 -13.74 14.44 -23.92
N ILE A 169 -12.51 14.33 -24.43
CA ILE A 169 -12.03 15.21 -25.51
C ILE A 169 -12.80 14.94 -26.82
N SER A 170 -13.09 13.68 -27.12
CA SER A 170 -13.78 13.28 -28.37
C SER A 170 -15.25 13.68 -28.40
N LEU A 171 -15.86 13.81 -27.22
CA LEU A 171 -17.28 14.17 -27.05
C LEU A 171 -17.50 15.67 -26.89
N LEU A 172 -16.43 16.47 -26.88
CA LEU A 172 -16.53 17.91 -26.77
C LEU A 172 -17.35 18.46 -27.95
N GLY A 173 -18.49 19.09 -27.65
CA GLY A 173 -19.40 19.64 -28.67
C GLY A 173 -20.54 18.72 -29.11
N GLN A 174 -20.67 17.51 -28.54
CA GLN A 174 -21.85 16.66 -28.73
C GLN A 174 -23.03 17.07 -27.81
N THR A 175 -24.21 16.47 -28.04
CA THR A 175 -25.43 16.86 -27.32
C THR A 175 -25.36 16.54 -25.82
N LEU A 176 -26.03 17.36 -24.99
CA LEU A 176 -26.03 17.23 -23.52
C LEU A 176 -26.60 15.88 -23.02
N THR A 177 -27.49 15.26 -23.79
CA THR A 177 -28.06 13.94 -23.48
C THR A 177 -27.03 12.82 -23.53
N ASP A 178 -26.10 12.88 -24.49
CA ASP A 178 -25.03 11.89 -24.63
C ASP A 178 -24.03 12.03 -23.47
N TYR A 179 -23.74 13.28 -23.05
CA TYR A 179 -22.80 13.56 -21.98
C TYR A 179 -23.20 12.95 -20.62
N LYS A 180 -24.50 12.94 -20.27
CA LYS A 180 -24.98 12.36 -19.01
C LYS A 180 -24.80 10.84 -18.96
N LEU A 181 -25.19 10.13 -20.02
CA LEU A 181 -25.03 8.68 -20.12
C LEU A 181 -23.55 8.30 -20.05
N ILE A 182 -22.71 9.05 -20.75
CA ILE A 182 -21.26 8.89 -20.71
C ILE A 182 -20.70 9.17 -19.31
N GLY A 183 -21.23 10.16 -18.59
CA GLY A 183 -20.86 10.41 -17.19
C GLY A 183 -21.00 9.17 -16.30
N PHE A 184 -22.11 8.43 -16.43
CA PHE A 184 -22.28 7.16 -15.71
C PHE A 184 -21.27 6.10 -16.14
N VAL A 185 -21.00 5.97 -17.43
CA VAL A 185 -19.96 5.05 -17.95
C VAL A 185 -18.58 5.39 -17.37
N LYS A 186 -18.23 6.69 -17.30
CA LYS A 186 -16.96 7.15 -16.70
C LYS A 186 -16.84 6.74 -15.23
N LEU A 187 -17.88 7.01 -14.43
CA LEU A 187 -17.88 6.65 -13.01
C LEU A 187 -17.75 5.14 -12.81
N PHE A 188 -18.44 4.34 -13.62
CA PHE A 188 -18.37 2.88 -13.53
C PHE A 188 -16.96 2.35 -13.80
N PHE A 189 -16.36 2.74 -14.93
CA PHE A 189 -15.02 2.27 -15.29
C PHE A 189 -13.94 2.80 -14.35
N PHE A 190 -14.06 4.04 -13.87
CA PHE A 190 -13.18 4.57 -12.84
C PHE A 190 -13.32 3.79 -11.51
N GLY A 191 -14.54 3.46 -11.10
CA GLY A 191 -14.76 2.61 -9.92
C GLY A 191 -14.13 1.23 -10.05
N LEU A 192 -14.30 0.57 -11.21
CA LEU A 192 -13.68 -0.73 -11.48
C LEU A 192 -12.16 -0.68 -11.46
N SER A 193 -11.56 0.41 -11.95
CA SER A 193 -10.10 0.51 -12.04
C SER A 193 -9.42 0.63 -10.67
N LEU A 194 -10.11 1.13 -9.65
CA LEU A 194 -9.59 1.21 -8.28
C LEU A 194 -9.41 -0.15 -7.60
N ILE A 195 -10.18 -1.18 -8.02
CA ILE A 195 -10.26 -2.47 -7.33
C ILE A 195 -8.91 -3.20 -7.26
N PRO A 196 -8.16 -3.41 -8.36
CA PRO A 196 -6.97 -4.26 -8.30
C PRO A 196 -5.85 -3.64 -7.45
N LEU A 197 -5.67 -2.32 -7.51
CA LEU A 197 -4.71 -1.62 -6.65
C LEU A 197 -5.12 -1.74 -5.18
N SER A 198 -6.40 -1.52 -4.88
CA SER A 198 -6.93 -1.62 -3.51
C SER A 198 -6.72 -3.01 -2.92
N ILE A 199 -6.99 -4.06 -3.70
CA ILE A 199 -6.70 -5.46 -3.33
C ILE A 199 -5.20 -5.64 -3.09
N GLY A 200 -4.35 -5.11 -3.96
CA GLY A 200 -2.90 -5.19 -3.83
C GLY A 200 -2.36 -4.56 -2.53
N LEU A 201 -2.93 -3.43 -2.12
CA LEU A 201 -2.57 -2.78 -0.85
C LEU A 201 -2.96 -3.64 0.37
N ILE A 202 -4.13 -4.26 0.35
CA ILE A 202 -4.59 -5.17 1.43
C ILE A 202 -3.66 -6.38 1.53
N HIS A 203 -3.26 -6.97 0.40
CA HIS A 203 -2.35 -8.13 0.38
C HIS A 203 -0.99 -7.80 0.99
N GLN A 204 -0.51 -6.56 0.82
CA GLN A 204 0.78 -6.11 1.36
C GLN A 204 0.76 -5.61 2.81
N ARG A 205 -0.36 -5.79 3.52
CA ARG A 205 -0.48 -5.49 4.95
C ARG A 205 0.65 -6.09 5.79
N GLN A 206 1.03 -7.34 5.53
CA GLN A 206 2.04 -8.02 6.36
C GLN A 206 3.43 -7.38 6.24
N GLN A 207 3.75 -6.82 5.07
CA GLN A 207 5.04 -6.18 4.81
C GLN A 207 5.05 -4.70 5.22
N MET A 208 3.95 -3.99 4.99
CA MET A 208 3.90 -2.51 5.09
C MET A 208 3.05 -1.98 6.25
N GLY A 209 2.37 -2.86 6.99
CA GLY A 209 1.59 -2.53 8.17
C GLY A 209 0.14 -2.09 7.89
N ASN A 210 -0.50 -1.57 8.93
CA ASN A 210 -1.95 -1.31 8.95
C ASN A 210 -2.37 -0.12 8.05
N LEU A 211 -1.47 0.80 7.71
CA LEU A 211 -1.81 1.90 6.82
C LEU A 211 -2.11 1.42 5.39
N PHE A 212 -1.38 0.42 4.89
CA PHE A 212 -1.68 -0.20 3.60
C PHE A 212 -3.03 -0.91 3.60
N LEU A 213 -3.37 -1.60 4.70
CA LEU A 213 -4.69 -2.20 4.87
C LEU A 213 -5.79 -1.13 4.84
N ALA A 214 -5.63 -0.06 5.61
CA ALA A 214 -6.59 1.02 5.69
C ALA A 214 -6.80 1.68 4.31
N SER A 215 -5.72 2.03 3.60
CA SER A 215 -5.80 2.57 2.24
C SER A 215 -6.56 1.64 1.30
N GLY A 216 -6.23 0.34 1.31
CA GLY A 216 -6.91 -0.62 0.44
C GLY A 216 -8.40 -0.79 0.76
N ILE A 217 -8.80 -0.76 2.03
CA ILE A 217 -10.24 -0.79 2.41
C ILE A 217 -10.95 0.47 1.92
N VAL A 218 -10.35 1.65 2.13
CA VAL A 218 -10.91 2.93 1.68
C VAL A 218 -11.07 2.94 0.16
N GLY A 219 -10.06 2.44 -0.58
CA GLY A 219 -10.11 2.32 -2.04
C GLY A 219 -11.20 1.37 -2.54
N LEU A 220 -11.43 0.23 -1.86
CA LEU A 220 -12.54 -0.67 -2.18
C LEU A 220 -13.91 -0.06 -1.89
N LEU A 221 -14.04 0.73 -0.81
CA LEU A 221 -15.27 1.46 -0.51
C LEU A 221 -15.55 2.53 -1.59
N ALA A 222 -14.52 3.27 -2.02
CA ALA A 222 -14.63 4.22 -3.12
C ALA A 222 -15.10 3.50 -4.41
N ALA A 223 -14.47 2.39 -4.76
CA ALA A 223 -14.83 1.57 -5.92
C ALA A 223 -16.30 1.12 -5.87
N LEU A 224 -16.75 0.63 -4.72
CA LEU A 224 -18.14 0.19 -4.52
C LEU A 224 -19.13 1.33 -4.77
N PHE A 225 -18.88 2.53 -4.25
CA PHE A 225 -19.77 3.67 -4.44
C PHE A 225 -19.86 4.13 -5.89
N PHE A 226 -18.75 4.10 -6.63
CA PHE A 226 -18.74 4.47 -8.04
C PHE A 226 -19.41 3.42 -8.94
N VAL A 227 -19.15 2.13 -8.71
CA VAL A 227 -19.72 1.04 -9.52
C VAL A 227 -21.24 0.92 -9.32
N THR A 228 -21.74 1.20 -8.12
CA THR A 228 -23.18 1.06 -7.79
C THR A 228 -24.00 2.32 -8.05
N PHE A 229 -23.36 3.46 -8.32
CA PHE A 229 -23.96 4.79 -8.51
C PHE A 229 -24.78 5.36 -7.33
N PHE A 230 -25.18 4.54 -6.37
CA PHE A 230 -26.13 4.87 -5.30
C PHE A 230 -25.62 6.00 -4.37
N PHE A 231 -24.30 6.20 -4.31
CA PHE A 231 -23.65 7.21 -3.47
C PHE A 231 -22.40 7.80 -4.13
N ALA A 232 -22.48 8.14 -5.42
CA ALA A 232 -21.32 8.69 -6.14
C ALA A 232 -20.67 9.90 -5.43
N ILE A 233 -21.47 10.77 -4.79
CA ILE A 233 -20.96 11.90 -3.98
C ILE A 233 -20.15 11.40 -2.77
N ALA A 234 -20.61 10.37 -2.06
CA ALA A 234 -19.82 9.76 -1.00
C ALA A 234 -18.56 9.10 -1.57
N GLY A 235 -18.66 8.47 -2.75
CA GLY A 235 -17.51 7.94 -3.49
C GLY A 235 -16.40 8.97 -3.68
N LEU A 236 -16.74 10.24 -3.95
CA LEU A 236 -15.76 11.33 -4.03
C LEU A 236 -15.04 11.60 -2.70
N VAL A 237 -15.75 11.49 -1.58
CA VAL A 237 -15.12 11.64 -0.25
C VAL A 237 -14.16 10.47 0.00
N PHE A 238 -14.56 9.25 -0.32
CA PHE A 238 -13.67 8.09 -0.13
C PHE A 238 -12.47 8.11 -1.07
N VAL A 239 -12.63 8.52 -2.34
CA VAL A 239 -11.50 8.60 -3.28
C VAL A 239 -10.53 9.72 -2.92
N THR A 240 -11.02 10.87 -2.42
CA THR A 240 -10.13 11.94 -1.95
C THR A 240 -9.32 11.51 -0.74
N ILE A 241 -9.93 10.80 0.21
CA ILE A 241 -9.20 10.20 1.33
C ILE A 241 -8.19 9.15 0.82
N PHE A 242 -8.60 8.29 -0.12
CA PHE A 242 -7.73 7.29 -0.72
C PHE A 242 -6.50 7.92 -1.36
N ASP A 243 -6.67 8.94 -2.22
CA ASP A 243 -5.59 9.64 -2.89
C ASP A 243 -4.62 10.28 -1.90
N LEU A 244 -5.13 10.93 -0.85
CA LEU A 244 -4.28 11.49 0.21
C LEU A 244 -3.46 10.41 0.93
N MET A 245 -4.07 9.27 1.24
CA MET A 245 -3.34 8.14 1.83
C MET A 245 -2.29 7.60 0.87
N LEU A 246 -2.59 7.52 -0.43
CA LEU A 246 -1.64 7.06 -1.42
C LEU A 246 -0.45 8.03 -1.53
N ILE A 247 -0.69 9.33 -1.64
CA ILE A 247 0.35 10.36 -1.67
C ILE A 247 1.23 10.25 -0.42
N TYR A 248 0.62 10.17 0.76
CA TYR A 248 1.32 10.03 2.03
C TYR A 248 2.19 8.77 2.07
N LEU A 249 1.66 7.61 1.66
CA LEU A 249 2.41 6.35 1.65
C LEU A 249 3.60 6.43 0.70
N LEU A 250 3.43 7.00 -0.48
CA LEU A 250 4.51 7.13 -1.45
C LEU A 250 5.62 8.07 -0.92
N PHE A 251 5.23 9.17 -0.28
CA PHE A 251 6.15 10.10 0.38
C PHE A 251 6.88 9.46 1.57
N SER A 252 6.14 8.73 2.42
CA SER A 252 6.69 7.99 3.56
C SER A 252 7.79 7.02 3.11
N ASN A 253 7.53 6.25 2.05
CA ASN A 253 8.50 5.30 1.47
C ASN A 253 9.69 5.98 0.79
N ALA A 254 9.51 7.19 0.24
CA ALA A 254 10.61 8.00 -0.27
C ALA A 254 11.51 8.56 0.86
N SER A 255 10.92 8.91 2.01
CA SER A 255 11.58 9.61 3.12
C SER A 255 12.25 8.71 4.17
N GLN A 256 12.12 7.38 4.06
CA GLN A 256 12.81 6.47 4.98
C GLN A 256 14.32 6.71 4.93
N LYS A 257 14.91 7.07 6.09
CA LYS A 257 16.36 7.26 6.22
C LYS A 257 17.09 5.97 5.86
N GLU A 258 18.16 6.08 5.08
CA GLU A 258 19.14 4.99 4.97
C GLU A 258 19.78 4.84 6.35
N HIS A 259 19.68 3.67 6.97
CA HIS A 259 20.66 3.32 7.99
C HIS A 259 21.96 3.09 7.23
N LYS A 260 22.81 4.11 7.16
CA LYS A 260 24.19 3.89 6.74
C LYS A 260 24.75 2.84 7.70
N LEU A 261 25.17 1.70 7.17
CA LEU A 261 26.15 0.84 7.82
C LEU A 261 27.44 1.67 7.94
N ILE A 262 27.54 2.46 9.00
CA ILE A 262 28.83 2.98 9.46
C ILE A 262 29.11 2.19 10.73
N GLU A 263 29.86 1.11 10.56
CA GLU A 263 30.88 0.64 11.50
C GLU A 263 31.52 -0.61 10.88
N GLY A 264 32.82 -0.54 10.59
CA GLY A 264 33.59 -1.70 10.14
C GLY A 264 34.64 -1.47 9.04
N ILE A 265 35.04 -0.24 8.72
CA ILE A 265 36.30 0.01 8.00
C ILE A 265 36.95 1.27 8.60
N LEU A 266 37.91 1.03 9.47
CA LEU A 266 39.00 1.87 10.03
C LEU A 266 39.22 1.30 11.45
N ALA A 267 40.14 0.35 11.58
CA ALA A 267 41.57 0.57 11.80
C ALA A 267 41.86 0.97 13.25
#